data_AF-A0A813D952-F1
#
_entry.id   AF-A0A813D952-F1
#
_cell.length_a   1.000
_cell.length_b   1.000
_cell.length_c   1.000
_cell.angle_alpha   90.00
_cell.angle_beta   90.00
_cell.angle_gamma   90.00
#
_symmetry.space_group_name_H-M   'P 1'
#
loop_
_entity.id
_entity.type
_entity.pdbx_description
1 polymer ?
#
loop_
_entity_poly.entity_id
_entity_poly.type
_entity_poly.pdbx_seq_one_letter_code
_entity_poly.pdbx_strand_id
1 'polypeptide(L)'
;MSCRCRHCCFKFFNCYELESGSDESGDEAEEASIAGVQGSSSALPHKELKPLAGLPSPVLATTSLLSFSSCSLGCGVESCHGDLETDLLSEPEVVPEDWWEHADLEAASCCRGLPAASRLVAARVIRSDPKERGRSAPWEPGAGAGALYEELGARGGSSQKYVAVWLNMGDASLVFLSKATNETAVSDCQRASDALARRMKLLINPVQVRLPFPTKGAQDADTVGSFFGESAGAHCARTPSGAEVYCVRVDIYSKWLLRIAMQKVGFQLGNTVEMILVDWPGQVALAAIRLRVSPGFLSLVS
;
A
#
# COMPACT_ATOMS: atom_id res chain seq x y z
N MET A 1 -48.81 19.89 -1.53
CA MET A 1 -48.07 18.73 -2.05
C MET A 1 -46.86 18.52 -1.15
N SER A 2 -46.87 17.47 -0.33
CA SER A 2 -45.85 17.22 0.70
C SER A 2 -45.04 15.98 0.31
N CYS A 3 -43.79 16.18 -0.09
CA CYS A 3 -42.88 15.10 -0.43
C CYS A 3 -42.28 14.51 0.85
N ARG A 4 -42.71 13.29 1.20
CA ARG A 4 -42.06 12.46 2.21
C ARG A 4 -40.84 11.78 1.59
N CYS A 5 -39.64 12.29 1.87
CA CYS A 5 -38.40 11.55 1.63
C CYS A 5 -38.28 10.43 2.69
N ARG A 6 -38.43 9.19 2.25
CA ARG A 6 -38.18 8.00 3.07
C ARG A 6 -36.68 7.87 3.32
N HIS A 7 -36.32 7.69 4.58
CA HIS A 7 -35.03 7.19 5.03
C HIS A 7 -34.74 5.83 4.37
N CYS A 8 -33.80 5.78 3.43
CA CYS A 8 -33.11 4.55 3.07
C CYS A 8 -31.94 4.36 4.05
N CYS A 9 -32.18 3.62 5.14
CA CYS A 9 -31.10 3.06 5.94
C CYS A 9 -30.39 1.99 5.11
N PHE A 10 -29.22 2.31 4.57
CA PHE A 10 -28.28 1.32 4.05
C PHE A 10 -27.74 0.49 5.22
N LYS A 11 -28.31 -0.70 5.44
CA LYS A 11 -27.63 -1.79 6.15
C LYS A 11 -26.75 -2.52 5.13
N PHE A 12 -25.51 -2.08 4.98
CA PHE A 12 -24.44 -2.89 4.41
C PHE A 12 -23.36 -3.02 5.50
N PHE A 13 -22.73 -4.21 5.59
CA PHE A 13 -21.81 -4.67 6.62
C PHE A 13 -22.44 -5.35 7.84
N ASN A 14 -22.97 -6.55 7.62
CA ASN A 14 -22.89 -7.66 8.59
C ASN A 14 -23.19 -8.96 7.83
N CYS A 15 -22.18 -9.48 7.14
CA CYS A 15 -22.10 -10.87 6.64
C CYS A 15 -20.84 -10.95 5.78
N TYR A 16 -19.69 -11.22 6.40
CA TYR A 16 -18.61 -11.99 5.81
C TYR A 16 -17.77 -12.48 7.00
N GLU A 17 -18.13 -13.66 7.50
CA GLU A 17 -17.18 -14.50 8.20
C GLU A 17 -16.04 -14.76 7.21
N LEU A 18 -14.83 -14.34 7.58
CA LEU A 18 -13.62 -14.83 6.96
C LEU A 18 -13.52 -16.30 7.36
N GLU A 19 -13.90 -17.21 6.47
CA GLU A 19 -13.54 -18.62 6.59
C GLU A 19 -12.01 -18.71 6.56
N SER A 20 -11.40 -18.68 7.74
CA SER A 20 -10.02 -19.12 7.94
C SER A 20 -10.00 -20.64 7.85
N GLY A 21 -9.81 -21.17 6.65
CA GLY A 21 -9.46 -22.57 6.45
C GLY A 21 -8.06 -22.82 7.01
N SER A 22 -7.98 -23.28 8.26
CA SER A 22 -6.77 -23.87 8.83
C SER A 22 -6.78 -25.37 8.53
N ASP A 23 -6.05 -25.79 7.50
CA ASP A 23 -5.67 -27.19 7.32
C ASP A 23 -4.62 -27.53 8.38
N GLU A 24 -5.06 -28.04 9.53
CA GLU A 24 -4.21 -28.77 10.47
C GLU A 24 -4.09 -30.22 10.01
N SER A 25 -3.01 -30.54 9.29
CA SER A 25 -2.47 -31.90 9.24
C SER A 25 -1.29 -31.98 10.20
N GLY A 26 -1.51 -32.68 11.30
CA GLY A 26 -0.45 -33.02 12.25
C GLY A 26 0.54 -34.03 11.67
N ASP A 27 1.71 -34.08 12.28
CA ASP A 27 2.52 -35.28 12.39
C ASP A 27 3.34 -35.16 13.69
N GLU A 28 2.98 -35.99 14.66
CA GLU A 28 3.82 -36.32 15.82
C GLU A 28 4.97 -37.20 15.33
N ALA A 29 6.21 -36.81 15.61
CA ALA A 29 7.39 -37.65 15.37
C ALA A 29 7.98 -38.08 16.71
N GLU A 30 7.80 -39.37 16.97
CA GLU A 30 8.33 -40.17 18.07
C GLU A 30 9.85 -40.35 17.96
N GLU A 31 10.49 -40.41 19.12
CA GLU A 31 11.93 -40.56 19.33
C GLU A 31 12.34 -42.05 19.21
N ALA A 32 13.34 -42.37 18.38
CA ALA A 32 14.09 -43.62 18.52
C ALA A 32 15.51 -43.52 17.96
N SER A 33 16.47 -43.73 18.85
CA SER A 33 17.89 -44.03 18.60
C SER A 33 18.06 -45.47 18.13
N ILE A 34 18.99 -45.74 17.19
CA ILE A 34 19.94 -46.87 17.17
C ILE A 34 20.90 -46.72 15.98
N ALA A 35 22.16 -47.08 16.23
CA ALA A 35 23.31 -47.04 15.32
C ALA A 35 23.32 -48.15 14.25
N GLY A 36 23.93 -47.83 13.10
CA GLY A 36 24.89 -48.71 12.43
C GLY A 36 24.43 -49.46 11.16
N VAL A 37 25.34 -49.43 10.18
CA VAL A 37 25.62 -50.41 9.10
C VAL A 37 25.26 -50.01 7.66
N GLN A 38 26.20 -50.40 6.81
CA GLN A 38 26.50 -50.12 5.41
C GLN A 38 25.41 -50.48 4.39
N GLY A 39 25.41 -49.69 3.30
CA GLY A 39 25.47 -50.18 1.93
C GLY A 39 24.19 -50.75 1.34
N SER A 40 23.70 -50.12 0.25
CA SER A 40 23.31 -50.76 -1.02
C SER A 40 22.53 -49.78 -1.87
N SER A 41 23.07 -49.50 -3.05
CA SER A 41 22.41 -48.81 -4.16
C SER A 41 21.31 -49.70 -4.73
N SER A 42 20.06 -49.23 -4.76
CA SER A 42 19.01 -49.81 -5.59
C SER A 42 18.17 -48.73 -6.27
N ALA A 43 18.00 -48.92 -7.57
CA ALA A 43 17.33 -48.02 -8.49
C ALA A 43 15.81 -48.00 -8.26
N LEU A 44 15.20 -46.82 -8.29
CA LEU A 44 13.76 -46.64 -8.28
C LEU A 44 13.17 -46.77 -9.69
N PRO A 45 12.01 -47.45 -9.86
CA PRO A 45 11.33 -47.55 -11.13
C PRO A 45 10.52 -46.29 -11.45
N HIS A 46 10.60 -45.88 -12.72
CA HIS A 46 9.74 -44.88 -13.36
C HIS A 46 8.26 -45.23 -13.18
N LYS A 47 7.48 -44.33 -12.56
CA LYS A 47 6.02 -44.35 -12.61
C LYS A 47 5.54 -43.55 -13.82
N GLU A 48 4.82 -44.22 -14.72
CA GLU A 48 4.05 -43.61 -15.81
C GLU A 48 2.99 -42.64 -15.28
N LEU A 49 2.97 -41.43 -15.82
CA LEU A 49 1.90 -40.46 -15.65
C LEU A 49 0.77 -40.79 -16.65
N LYS A 50 -0.40 -41.17 -16.14
CA LYS A 50 -1.64 -41.26 -16.91
C LYS A 50 -2.16 -39.86 -17.24
N PRO A 51 -2.53 -39.56 -18.51
CA PRO A 51 -3.17 -38.30 -18.85
C PRO A 51 -4.63 -38.28 -18.38
N LEU A 52 -4.96 -37.31 -17.53
CA LEU A 52 -6.33 -36.97 -17.16
C LEU A 52 -6.95 -36.14 -18.30
N ALA A 53 -7.88 -36.76 -19.00
CA ALA A 53 -8.75 -36.11 -19.97
C ALA A 53 -9.93 -35.43 -19.26
N GLY A 54 -10.33 -34.26 -19.77
CA GLY A 54 -11.68 -33.75 -19.61
C GLY A 54 -11.84 -32.58 -18.64
N LEU A 55 -11.57 -31.36 -19.11
CA LEU A 55 -12.24 -30.17 -18.61
C LEU A 55 -12.86 -29.40 -19.78
N PRO A 56 -14.15 -29.00 -19.70
CA PRO A 56 -14.83 -28.29 -20.76
C PRO A 56 -14.38 -26.82 -20.83
N SER A 57 -14.14 -26.36 -22.07
CA SER A 57 -13.82 -24.98 -22.41
C SER A 57 -14.91 -24.00 -21.95
N PRO A 58 -14.57 -22.83 -21.38
CA PRO A 58 -15.55 -21.79 -21.12
C PRO A 58 -15.96 -21.09 -22.42
N VAL A 59 -17.27 -20.99 -22.59
CA VAL A 59 -17.99 -20.28 -23.64
C VAL A 59 -17.65 -18.78 -23.57
N LEU A 60 -17.10 -18.25 -24.67
CA LEU A 60 -16.92 -16.81 -24.89
C LEU A 60 -18.27 -16.14 -25.06
N ALA A 61 -18.71 -15.38 -24.06
CA ALA A 61 -19.83 -14.45 -24.18
C ALA A 61 -19.35 -13.16 -24.86
N THR A 62 -19.54 -13.10 -26.17
CA THR A 62 -19.42 -11.87 -26.98
C THR A 62 -20.52 -10.89 -26.57
N THR A 63 -20.13 -9.78 -25.93
CA THR A 63 -21.03 -8.64 -25.70
C THR A 63 -20.90 -7.66 -26.86
N SER A 64 -22.06 -7.35 -27.45
CA SER A 64 -22.23 -6.46 -28.61
C SER A 64 -21.73 -5.05 -28.34
N LEU A 65 -20.96 -4.53 -29.28
CA LEU A 65 -20.69 -3.10 -29.44
C LEU A 65 -21.95 -2.43 -29.98
N LEU A 66 -22.53 -1.51 -29.20
CA LEU A 66 -23.53 -0.58 -29.71
C LEU A 66 -22.82 0.51 -30.50
N SER A 67 -23.10 0.49 -31.80
CA SER A 67 -22.81 1.51 -32.80
C SER A 67 -23.39 2.86 -32.37
N PHE A 68 -22.53 3.89 -32.31
CA PHE A 68 -22.98 5.28 -32.31
C PHE A 68 -23.06 5.76 -33.76
N SER A 69 -24.28 6.01 -34.20
CA SER A 69 -24.60 6.61 -35.49
C SER A 69 -24.12 8.05 -35.55
N SER A 70 -23.38 8.37 -36.61
CA SER A 70 -23.06 9.71 -37.06
C SER A 70 -24.32 10.56 -37.24
N CYS A 71 -24.28 11.79 -36.72
CA CYS A 71 -25.05 12.91 -37.24
C CYS A 71 -24.08 13.90 -37.87
N SER A 72 -24.01 13.87 -39.20
CA SER A 72 -23.37 14.90 -40.01
C SER A 72 -24.45 15.85 -40.51
N LEU A 73 -24.32 17.15 -40.21
CA LEU A 73 -24.97 18.34 -40.80
C LEU A 73 -24.53 19.51 -39.90
N GLY A 74 -23.96 20.62 -40.34
CA GLY A 74 -23.67 21.19 -41.64
C GLY A 74 -23.20 22.63 -41.40
N CYS A 75 -22.24 23.08 -42.21
CA CYS A 75 -21.86 24.45 -42.57
C CYS A 75 -22.05 25.63 -41.58
N GLY A 76 -20.92 26.26 -41.25
CA GLY A 76 -20.84 27.66 -40.83
C GLY A 76 -19.39 28.13 -40.88
N VAL A 77 -18.93 28.58 -42.05
CA VAL A 77 -17.61 29.22 -42.21
C VAL A 77 -17.78 30.69 -41.85
N GLU A 78 -17.61 31.04 -40.58
CA GLU A 78 -17.40 32.43 -40.16
C GLU A 78 -15.93 32.60 -39.78
N SER A 79 -15.27 33.47 -40.55
CA SER A 79 -13.89 33.90 -40.35
C SER A 79 -13.84 34.85 -39.16
N CYS A 80 -13.42 34.32 -38.01
CA CYS A 80 -13.09 35.11 -36.83
C CYS A 80 -11.57 35.37 -36.82
N HIS A 81 -11.17 36.57 -37.22
CA HIS A 81 -9.90 37.14 -36.79
C HIS A 81 -10.02 37.44 -35.28
N GLY A 82 -9.70 36.44 -34.46
CA GLY A 82 -9.64 36.55 -33.01
C GLY A 82 -8.20 36.77 -32.58
N ASP A 83 -8.00 37.81 -31.80
CA ASP A 83 -6.73 38.30 -31.30
C ASP A 83 -5.88 37.22 -30.64
N LEU A 84 -4.57 37.35 -30.83
CA LEU A 84 -3.53 36.51 -30.24
C LEU A 84 -3.49 36.79 -28.72
N GLU A 85 -4.48 36.27 -27.99
CA GLU A 85 -4.52 36.34 -26.54
C GLU A 85 -3.33 35.53 -26.02
N THR A 86 -2.34 36.27 -25.56
CA THR A 86 -1.11 35.75 -25.00
C THR A 86 -1.51 35.18 -23.65
N ASP A 87 -1.97 33.93 -23.66
CA ASP A 87 -2.34 33.18 -22.46
C ASP A 87 -1.15 33.24 -21.52
N LEU A 88 -1.32 34.12 -20.53
CA LEU A 88 -0.39 34.37 -19.46
C LEU A 88 -0.10 33.01 -18.84
N LEU A 89 1.19 32.65 -18.84
CA LEU A 89 1.74 31.55 -18.07
C LEU A 89 1.37 31.79 -16.60
N SER A 90 0.19 31.35 -16.19
CA SER A 90 -0.26 31.32 -14.81
C SER A 90 0.80 30.54 -14.05
N GLU A 91 1.59 31.24 -13.23
CA GLU A 91 2.55 30.57 -12.37
C GLU A 91 1.78 29.53 -11.55
N PRO A 92 2.27 28.28 -11.49
CA PRO A 92 1.55 27.20 -10.83
C PRO A 92 1.27 27.60 -9.38
N GLU A 93 -0.01 27.76 -9.05
CA GLU A 93 -0.46 28.10 -7.71
C GLU A 93 0.10 27.04 -6.74
N VAL A 94 1.05 27.43 -5.90
CA VAL A 94 1.68 26.54 -4.93
C VAL A 94 0.64 26.26 -3.84
N VAL A 95 -0.14 25.19 -4.04
CA VAL A 95 -1.11 24.71 -3.06
C VAL A 95 -0.33 24.34 -1.80
N PRO A 96 -0.61 24.96 -0.63
CA PRO A 96 0.06 24.64 0.62
C PRO A 96 -0.04 23.13 0.92
N GLU A 97 1.06 22.51 1.34
CA GLU A 97 1.12 21.09 1.74
C GLU A 97 0.42 20.87 3.11
N ASP A 98 -0.90 21.05 3.15
CA ASP A 98 -1.70 20.96 4.38
C ASP A 98 -2.35 19.58 4.61
N TRP A 99 -2.02 18.61 3.75
CA TRP A 99 -2.69 17.32 3.72
C TRP A 99 -2.00 16.22 4.54
N TRP A 100 -0.82 16.47 5.10
CA TRP A 100 -0.14 15.51 5.97
C TRP A 100 0.45 16.16 7.22
N GLU A 101 0.50 15.38 8.31
CA GLU A 101 1.13 15.76 9.56
C GLU A 101 1.60 14.52 10.36
N HIS A 102 2.16 14.75 11.54
CA HIS A 102 2.55 13.66 12.44
C HIS A 102 1.31 12.93 12.96
N ALA A 103 1.34 11.59 12.95
CA ALA A 103 0.31 10.79 13.61
C ALA A 103 0.38 10.93 15.14
N ASP A 104 -0.78 10.89 15.79
CA ASP A 104 -0.89 10.90 17.25
C ASP A 104 -1.03 9.46 17.76
N LEU A 105 0.11 8.82 18.02
CA LEU A 105 0.16 7.43 18.45
C LEU A 105 -0.51 7.18 19.80
N GLU A 106 -0.57 8.20 20.67
CA GLU A 106 -1.22 8.11 21.98
C GLU A 106 -2.75 8.11 21.84
N ALA A 107 -3.27 8.91 20.91
CA ALA A 107 -4.70 8.94 20.58
C ALA A 107 -5.13 7.74 19.72
N ALA A 108 -4.22 7.15 18.94
CA ALA A 108 -4.52 6.03 18.05
C ALA A 108 -4.87 4.76 18.84
N SER A 109 -6.16 4.39 18.83
CA SER A 109 -6.67 3.23 19.58
C SER A 109 -5.99 1.91 19.19
N CYS A 110 -5.61 1.76 17.92
CA CYS A 110 -4.95 0.55 17.42
C CYS A 110 -3.48 0.39 17.88
N CYS A 111 -2.86 1.46 18.41
CA CYS A 111 -1.43 1.53 18.75
C CYS A 111 -1.17 2.08 20.16
N ARG A 112 -2.20 2.16 21.02
CA ARG A 112 -2.08 2.80 22.33
C ARG A 112 -0.91 2.22 23.13
N GLY A 113 0.01 3.09 23.55
CA GLY A 113 1.20 2.72 24.34
C GLY A 113 2.39 2.21 23.52
N LEU A 114 2.32 2.19 22.19
CA LEU A 114 3.47 1.88 21.34
C LEU A 114 4.38 3.11 21.20
N PRO A 115 5.63 3.08 21.66
CA PRO A 115 6.57 4.16 21.43
C PRO A 115 6.93 4.32 19.96
N ALA A 116 7.15 5.57 19.53
CA ALA A 116 7.66 5.88 18.20
C ALA A 116 9.16 5.57 18.09
N ALA A 117 9.55 4.72 17.14
CA ALA A 117 10.95 4.46 16.78
C ALA A 117 11.50 5.46 15.74
N SER A 118 10.63 6.28 15.15
CA SER A 118 11.02 7.32 14.19
C SER A 118 10.12 8.55 14.28
N ARG A 119 10.56 9.65 13.67
CA ARG A 119 9.83 10.90 13.53
C ARG A 119 9.61 11.22 12.05
N LEU A 120 8.39 11.56 11.66
CA LEU A 120 8.06 11.96 10.30
C LEU A 120 8.90 13.17 9.87
N VAL A 121 9.43 13.13 8.64
CA VAL A 121 10.25 14.19 8.04
C VAL A 121 9.49 14.85 6.90
N ALA A 122 9.01 14.05 5.95
CA ALA A 122 8.33 14.53 4.76
C ALA A 122 7.37 13.47 4.21
N ALA A 123 6.40 13.91 3.42
CA ALA A 123 5.54 13.04 2.62
C ALA A 123 5.35 13.63 1.22
N ARG A 124 5.13 12.75 0.24
CA ARG A 124 4.91 13.14 -1.16
C ARG A 124 4.03 12.10 -1.85
N VAL A 125 3.19 12.56 -2.76
CA VAL A 125 2.49 11.68 -3.70
C VAL A 125 3.23 11.71 -5.03
N ILE A 126 3.53 10.54 -5.58
CA ILE A 126 4.21 10.36 -6.86
C ILE A 126 3.24 9.65 -7.80
N ARG A 127 2.97 10.27 -8.94
CA ARG A 127 2.13 9.68 -9.99
C ARG A 127 3.00 8.90 -10.95
N SER A 128 2.54 7.70 -11.29
CA SER A 128 3.15 6.83 -12.28
C SER A 128 2.58 7.23 -13.64
N ASP A 129 3.44 7.68 -14.56
CA ASP A 129 2.98 7.95 -15.92
C ASP A 129 2.64 6.61 -16.61
N PRO A 130 1.42 6.41 -17.12
CA PRO A 130 1.06 5.20 -17.86
C PRO A 130 1.96 4.92 -19.06
N LYS A 131 2.64 5.93 -19.61
CA LYS A 131 3.60 5.81 -20.72
C LYS A 131 4.95 5.26 -20.26
N GLU A 132 5.26 5.34 -18.96
CA GLU A 132 6.48 4.80 -18.37
C GLU A 132 6.35 3.33 -17.96
N ARG A 133 5.29 2.63 -18.42
CA ARG A 133 5.17 1.18 -18.25
C ARG A 133 6.42 0.47 -18.78
N GLY A 134 7.17 -0.16 -17.88
CA GLY A 134 8.42 -0.85 -18.17
C GLY A 134 9.68 -0.15 -17.65
N ARG A 135 9.58 1.10 -17.17
CA ARG A 135 10.62 1.66 -16.29
C ARG A 135 10.49 1.02 -14.91
N SER A 136 11.65 0.75 -14.30
CA SER A 136 11.70 0.35 -12.90
C SER A 136 11.00 1.40 -12.04
N ALA A 137 10.11 0.94 -11.15
CA ALA A 137 9.40 1.86 -10.27
C ALA A 137 10.39 2.62 -9.36
N PRO A 138 10.07 3.84 -8.90
CA PRO A 138 11.03 4.69 -8.17
C PRO A 138 11.59 4.05 -6.90
N TRP A 139 10.85 3.13 -6.29
CA TRP A 139 11.25 2.37 -5.10
C TRP A 139 12.01 1.07 -5.44
N GLU A 140 12.23 0.71 -6.69
CA GLU A 140 12.97 -0.51 -7.01
C GLU A 140 14.46 -0.33 -6.71
N PRO A 141 15.15 -1.39 -6.26
CA PRO A 141 16.60 -1.37 -6.11
C PRO A 141 17.28 -0.94 -7.41
N GLY A 142 18.07 0.13 -7.35
CA GLY A 142 18.78 0.69 -8.50
C GLY A 142 18.03 1.76 -9.30
N ALA A 143 16.74 2.01 -9.03
CA ALA A 143 15.94 3.01 -9.73
C ALA A 143 16.18 4.47 -9.30
N GLY A 144 17.24 4.73 -8.52
CA GLY A 144 17.58 6.08 -8.07
C GLY A 144 16.79 6.59 -6.86
N ALA A 145 16.06 5.72 -6.14
CA ALA A 145 15.29 6.07 -4.94
C ALA A 145 16.06 6.92 -3.92
N GLY A 146 17.37 6.72 -3.82
CA GLY A 146 18.24 7.46 -2.90
C GLY A 146 18.23 8.98 -3.10
N ALA A 147 18.16 9.45 -4.34
CA ALA A 147 18.09 10.88 -4.64
C ALA A 147 16.75 11.48 -4.19
N LEU A 148 15.65 10.77 -4.43
CA LEU A 148 14.33 11.14 -3.94
C LEU A 148 14.29 11.20 -2.41
N TYR A 149 14.87 10.22 -1.72
CA TYR A 149 14.91 10.24 -0.25
C TYR A 149 15.72 11.43 0.28
N GLU A 150 16.83 11.78 -0.36
CA GLU A 150 17.62 12.96 0.02
C GLU A 150 16.86 14.27 -0.19
N GLU A 151 16.10 14.36 -1.29
CA GLU A 151 15.18 15.48 -1.55
C GLU A 151 14.10 15.60 -0.47
N LEU A 152 13.54 14.46 -0.05
CA LEU A 152 12.59 14.34 1.07
C LEU A 152 13.24 14.59 2.44
N GLY A 153 14.55 14.82 2.51
CA GLY A 153 15.25 15.21 3.74
C GLY A 153 16.03 14.09 4.42
N ALA A 154 16.20 12.91 3.80
CA ALA A 154 17.13 11.87 4.26
C ALA A 154 18.59 12.30 4.02
N ARG A 155 19.00 13.33 4.78
CA ARG A 155 20.34 13.90 4.73
C ARG A 155 21.14 13.43 5.95
N GLY A 156 22.45 13.46 5.79
CA GLY A 156 23.41 13.09 6.82
C GLY A 156 24.24 11.89 6.37
N GLY A 157 25.44 11.77 6.95
CA GLY A 157 26.35 10.67 6.62
C GLY A 157 25.81 9.30 7.03
N SER A 158 26.66 8.28 6.89
CA SER A 158 26.35 6.86 7.14
C SER A 158 25.81 6.51 8.53
N SER A 159 25.92 7.41 9.50
CA SER A 159 25.33 7.25 10.84
C SER A 159 23.81 7.41 10.88
N GLN A 160 23.20 8.08 9.90
CA GLN A 160 21.78 8.41 9.97
C GLN A 160 20.92 7.33 9.31
N LYS A 161 19.86 6.92 10.02
CA LYS A 161 18.89 5.93 9.56
C LYS A 161 17.52 6.53 9.37
N TYR A 162 16.85 6.09 8.30
CA TYR A 162 15.50 6.51 7.96
C TYR A 162 14.65 5.28 7.61
N VAL A 163 13.34 5.43 7.74
CA VAL A 163 12.33 4.49 7.25
C VAL A 163 11.51 5.21 6.19
N ALA A 164 11.47 4.67 4.97
CA ALA A 164 10.60 5.16 3.92
C ALA A 164 9.45 4.15 3.72
N VAL A 165 8.21 4.62 3.79
CA VAL A 165 7.03 3.79 3.56
C VAL A 165 6.34 4.24 2.30
N TRP A 166 6.19 3.31 1.35
CA TRP A 166 5.48 3.50 0.09
C TRP A 166 4.15 2.78 0.13
N LEU A 167 3.07 3.53 -0.08
CA LEU A 167 1.70 3.03 -0.18
C LEU A 167 1.20 3.24 -1.62
N ASN A 168 1.17 2.17 -2.41
CA ASN A 168 0.75 2.24 -3.81
C ASN A 168 -0.78 2.17 -3.90
N MET A 169 -1.34 3.03 -4.74
CA MET A 169 -2.78 3.31 -4.85
C MET A 169 -3.17 3.46 -6.33
N GLY A 170 -3.04 2.38 -7.11
CA GLY A 170 -3.29 2.44 -8.55
C GLY A 170 -2.14 3.12 -9.30
N ASP A 171 -2.41 4.25 -9.94
CA ASP A 171 -1.41 5.06 -10.66
C ASP A 171 -0.65 6.03 -9.73
N ALA A 172 -1.10 6.23 -8.49
CA ALA A 172 -0.41 7.07 -7.51
C ALA A 172 0.29 6.23 -6.44
N SER A 173 1.37 6.77 -5.86
CA SER A 173 2.06 6.20 -4.71
C SER A 173 2.33 7.29 -3.69
N LEU A 174 1.84 7.09 -2.47
CA LEU A 174 2.19 7.94 -1.34
C LEU A 174 3.48 7.42 -0.71
N VAL A 175 4.51 8.25 -0.67
CA VAL A 175 5.73 7.99 0.09
C VAL A 175 5.78 8.92 1.29
N PHE A 176 6.12 8.38 2.45
CA PHE A 176 6.49 9.18 3.61
C PHE A 176 7.77 8.67 4.24
N LEU A 177 8.61 9.63 4.63
CA LEU A 177 9.95 9.41 5.14
C LEU A 177 9.98 9.78 6.62
N SER A 178 10.49 8.88 7.44
CA SER A 178 10.66 9.10 8.87
C SER A 178 12.12 8.88 9.28
N LYS A 179 12.66 9.78 10.09
CA LYS A 179 14.02 9.68 10.64
C LYS A 179 13.98 8.81 11.90
N ALA A 180 14.85 7.81 11.99
CA ALA A 180 14.95 6.97 13.17
C ALA A 180 15.34 7.80 14.40
N THR A 181 14.58 7.65 15.49
CA THR A 181 14.91 8.16 16.83
C THR A 181 15.41 7.04 17.73
N ASN A 182 14.99 5.80 17.45
CA ASN A 182 15.52 4.58 18.03
C ASN A 182 16.14 3.72 16.91
N GLU A 183 17.40 4.00 16.58
CA GLU A 183 18.12 3.31 15.50
C GLU A 183 18.26 1.81 15.72
N THR A 184 18.37 1.37 16.98
CA THR A 184 18.46 -0.05 17.34
C THR A 184 17.19 -0.79 16.94
N ALA A 185 16.02 -0.27 17.32
CA ALA A 185 14.74 -0.91 16.99
C ALA A 185 14.50 -0.99 15.47
N VAL A 186 14.81 0.08 14.73
CA VAL A 186 14.72 0.08 13.26
C VAL A 186 15.68 -0.95 12.66
N SER A 187 16.91 -1.02 13.16
CA SER A 187 17.94 -1.97 12.68
C SER A 187 17.59 -3.42 13.00
N ASP A 188 17.02 -3.70 14.17
CA ASP A 188 16.57 -5.02 14.57
C ASP A 188 15.47 -5.53 13.65
N CYS A 189 14.50 -4.68 13.34
CA CYS A 189 13.45 -5.00 12.37
C CYS A 189 14.03 -5.22 10.97
N GLN A 190 14.92 -4.33 10.51
CA GLN A 190 15.56 -4.40 9.19
C GLN A 190 16.40 -5.68 8.99
N ARG A 191 17.12 -6.13 10.03
CA ARG A 191 17.97 -7.33 9.96
C ARG A 191 17.18 -8.64 9.92
N ALA A 192 15.91 -8.63 10.33
CA ALA A 192 15.08 -9.82 10.28
C ALA A 192 14.75 -10.17 8.83
N SER A 193 15.20 -11.35 8.37
CA SER A 193 14.96 -11.82 6.99
C SER A 193 13.48 -12.01 6.67
N ASP A 194 12.65 -12.18 7.70
CA ASP A 194 11.21 -12.39 7.63
C ASP A 194 10.40 -11.21 8.20
N ALA A 195 11.01 -10.01 8.26
CA ALA A 195 10.39 -8.82 8.87
C ALA A 195 8.96 -8.57 8.39
N LEU A 196 8.72 -8.60 7.07
CA LEU A 196 7.37 -8.42 6.52
C LEU A 196 6.41 -9.54 6.96
N ALA A 197 6.86 -10.79 6.91
CA ALA A 197 6.02 -11.96 7.13
C ALA A 197 5.68 -12.18 8.61
N ARG A 198 6.54 -11.76 9.54
CA ARG A 198 6.38 -12.09 10.97
C ARG A 198 6.37 -10.91 11.92
N ARG A 199 6.90 -9.75 11.52
CA ARG A 199 7.10 -8.62 12.44
C ARG A 199 6.23 -7.43 12.11
N MET A 200 6.25 -7.01 10.86
CA MET A 200 5.64 -5.77 10.44
C MET A 200 4.14 -5.90 10.28
N LYS A 201 3.40 -4.93 10.80
CA LYS A 201 1.96 -4.76 10.54
C LYS A 201 1.71 -3.35 10.04
N LEU A 202 0.80 -3.21 9.08
CA LEU A 202 0.32 -1.93 8.59
C LEU A 202 -1.08 -1.69 9.16
N LEU A 203 -1.22 -0.63 9.94
CA LEU A 203 -2.45 -0.26 10.62
C LEU A 203 -3.01 1.01 10.01
N ILE A 204 -4.33 1.06 9.90
CA ILE A 204 -5.07 2.22 9.41
C ILE A 204 -5.99 2.66 10.53
N ASN A 205 -5.72 3.84 11.07
CA ASN A 205 -6.49 4.41 12.17
C ASN A 205 -7.37 5.56 11.65
N PRO A 206 -8.70 5.40 11.60
CA PRO A 206 -9.63 6.47 11.26
C PRO A 206 -9.71 7.47 12.42
N VAL A 207 -9.18 8.68 12.23
CA VAL A 207 -9.24 9.73 13.25
C VAL A 207 -10.57 10.48 13.15
N GLN A 208 -10.93 10.87 11.93
CA GLN A 208 -12.18 11.56 11.65
C GLN A 208 -12.74 11.03 10.35
N VAL A 209 -13.74 10.14 10.43
CA VAL A 209 -14.40 9.55 9.26
C VAL A 209 -15.91 9.62 9.43
N ARG A 210 -16.63 9.84 8.32
CA ARG A 210 -18.10 9.94 8.34
C ARG A 210 -18.80 8.59 8.46
N LEU A 211 -18.16 7.52 8.00
CA LEU A 211 -18.70 6.16 8.03
C LEU A 211 -17.81 5.30 8.93
N PRO A 212 -18.38 4.28 9.61
CA PRO A 212 -17.59 3.32 10.36
C PRO A 212 -16.51 2.70 9.46
N PHE A 213 -15.27 2.76 9.91
CA PHE A 213 -14.14 2.15 9.21
C PHE A 213 -13.73 0.90 9.99
N PRO A 214 -13.62 -0.27 9.35
CA PRO A 214 -13.21 -1.48 10.06
C PRO A 214 -11.76 -1.35 10.50
N THR A 215 -11.53 -1.31 11.81
CA THR A 215 -10.20 -1.21 12.40
C THR A 215 -9.86 -2.48 13.15
N LYS A 216 -8.73 -3.10 12.80
CA LYS A 216 -8.09 -4.11 13.64
C LYS A 216 -7.05 -3.41 14.52
N GLY A 217 -6.94 -3.82 15.78
CA GLY A 217 -5.81 -3.41 16.62
C GLY A 217 -4.51 -4.05 16.14
N ALA A 218 -3.37 -3.53 16.60
CA ALA A 218 -2.06 -4.11 16.29
C ALA A 218 -1.96 -5.61 16.63
N GLN A 219 -2.65 -6.06 17.69
CA GLN A 219 -2.69 -7.46 18.09
C GLN A 219 -3.37 -8.35 17.03
N ASP A 220 -4.53 -7.94 16.52
CA ASP A 220 -5.38 -8.74 15.62
C ASP A 220 -5.07 -8.54 14.14
N ALA A 221 -4.29 -7.51 13.81
CA ALA A 221 -3.89 -7.24 12.43
C ALA A 221 -2.94 -8.33 11.91
N ASP A 222 -3.15 -8.71 10.66
CA ASP A 222 -2.25 -9.59 9.92
C ASP A 222 -0.92 -8.88 9.64
N THR A 223 0.16 -9.63 9.45
CA THR A 223 1.45 -9.05 9.08
C THR A 223 1.41 -8.57 7.64
N VAL A 224 2.29 -7.62 7.29
CA VAL A 224 2.35 -7.07 5.93
C VAL A 224 2.60 -8.17 4.89
N GLY A 225 3.53 -9.08 5.19
CA GLY A 225 3.85 -10.19 4.30
C GLY A 225 2.73 -11.21 4.18
N SER A 226 2.05 -11.58 5.28
CA SER A 226 0.95 -12.55 5.21
C SER A 226 -0.27 -11.97 4.51
N PHE A 227 -0.60 -10.70 4.76
CA PHE A 227 -1.76 -10.05 4.19
C PHE A 227 -1.53 -9.72 2.71
N PHE A 228 -0.45 -9.01 2.37
CA PHE A 228 -0.23 -8.48 1.02
C PHE A 228 0.53 -9.41 0.07
N GLY A 229 1.27 -10.41 0.59
CA GLY A 229 2.08 -11.32 -0.23
C GLY A 229 3.08 -10.57 -1.10
N GLU A 230 3.13 -10.91 -2.40
CA GLU A 230 4.02 -10.30 -3.40
C GLU A 230 3.74 -8.79 -3.66
N SER A 231 2.58 -8.31 -3.23
CA SER A 231 2.21 -6.90 -3.31
C SER A 231 2.85 -6.03 -2.22
N ALA A 232 3.69 -6.63 -1.37
CA ALA A 232 4.56 -5.92 -0.44
C ALA A 232 6.04 -6.25 -0.71
N GLY A 233 6.94 -5.41 -0.22
CA GLY A 233 8.38 -5.62 -0.34
C GLY A 233 9.16 -4.71 0.59
N ALA A 234 10.35 -5.13 0.99
CA ALA A 234 11.23 -4.32 1.83
C ALA A 234 12.66 -4.48 1.34
N HIS A 235 13.40 -3.37 1.30
CA HIS A 235 14.81 -3.36 0.92
C HIS A 235 15.51 -2.16 1.55
N CYS A 236 16.84 -2.15 1.46
CA CYS A 236 17.65 -1.05 1.96
C CYS A 236 18.15 -0.22 0.79
N ALA A 237 18.06 1.09 0.91
CA ALA A 237 18.64 2.04 -0.02
C ALA A 237 19.64 2.93 0.72
N ARG A 238 20.52 3.59 -0.04
CA ARG A 238 21.44 4.59 0.47
C ARG A 238 21.27 5.88 -0.32
N THR A 239 21.20 7.01 0.38
CA THR A 239 21.15 8.33 -0.28
C THR A 239 22.53 8.74 -0.81
N PRO A 240 22.62 9.73 -1.72
CA PRO A 240 23.92 10.25 -2.16
C PRO A 240 24.80 10.77 -1.03
N SER A 241 24.22 11.39 0.02
CA SER A 241 24.96 11.77 1.25
C SER A 241 25.36 10.60 2.15
N GLY A 242 24.90 9.38 1.86
CA GLY A 242 25.30 8.17 2.55
C GLY A 242 24.35 7.70 3.65
N ALA A 243 23.24 8.40 3.90
CA ALA A 243 22.23 7.96 4.86
C ALA A 243 21.61 6.62 4.46
N GLU A 244 21.33 5.77 5.44
CA GLU A 244 20.67 4.48 5.24
C GLU A 244 19.15 4.65 5.31
N VAL A 245 18.43 4.12 4.32
CA VAL A 245 16.96 4.19 4.26
C VAL A 245 16.41 2.78 4.16
N TYR A 246 15.67 2.36 5.18
CA TYR A 246 14.91 1.12 5.15
C TYR A 246 13.58 1.38 4.45
N CYS A 247 13.46 0.92 3.21
CA CYS A 247 12.29 1.13 2.37
C CYS A 247 11.32 -0.04 2.52
N VAL A 248 10.08 0.25 2.92
CA VAL A 248 8.96 -0.69 2.97
C VAL A 248 7.91 -0.24 1.97
N ARG A 249 7.49 -1.15 1.09
CA ARG A 249 6.48 -0.91 0.07
C ARG A 249 5.30 -1.82 0.29
N VAL A 250 4.10 -1.26 0.16
CA VAL A 250 2.83 -1.96 0.22
C VAL A 250 1.90 -1.41 -0.86
N ASP A 251 1.38 -2.26 -1.74
CA ASP A 251 0.25 -1.90 -2.60
C ASP A 251 -1.05 -2.11 -1.83
N ILE A 252 -1.63 -1.01 -1.34
CA ILE A 252 -2.85 -1.06 -0.55
C ILE A 252 -4.10 -1.30 -1.40
N TYR A 253 -3.99 -1.18 -2.73
CA TYR A 253 -5.08 -1.49 -3.67
C TYR A 253 -5.02 -2.92 -4.22
N SER A 254 -3.98 -3.69 -3.91
CA SER A 254 -3.88 -5.12 -4.21
C SER A 254 -4.99 -5.96 -3.57
N LYS A 255 -5.58 -5.47 -2.47
CA LYS A 255 -6.74 -6.09 -1.81
C LYS A 255 -7.99 -5.31 -2.13
N TRP A 256 -8.92 -5.95 -2.84
CA TRP A 256 -10.16 -5.33 -3.28
C TRP A 256 -10.96 -4.69 -2.13
N LEU A 257 -11.11 -5.39 -1.01
CA LEU A 257 -11.85 -4.84 0.14
C LEU A 257 -11.18 -3.58 0.72
N LEU A 258 -9.86 -3.59 0.84
CA LEU A 258 -9.10 -2.44 1.33
C LEU A 258 -9.18 -1.27 0.35
N ARG A 259 -9.07 -1.54 -0.96
CA ARG A 259 -9.29 -0.55 -2.02
C ARG A 259 -10.65 0.12 -1.88
N ILE A 260 -11.73 -0.66 -1.72
CA ILE A 260 -13.08 -0.12 -1.54
C ILE A 260 -13.16 0.70 -0.24
N ALA A 261 -12.62 0.20 0.87
CA ALA A 261 -12.62 0.92 2.15
C ALA A 261 -11.89 2.26 2.04
N MET A 262 -10.73 2.30 1.40
CA MET A 262 -9.98 3.53 1.17
C MET A 262 -10.74 4.48 0.23
N GLN A 263 -11.24 4.01 -0.90
CA GLN A 263 -11.92 4.88 -1.86
C GLN A 263 -13.29 5.40 -1.37
N LYS A 264 -14.04 4.59 -0.63
CA LYS A 264 -15.41 4.94 -0.20
C LYS A 264 -15.48 5.53 1.19
N VAL A 265 -14.49 5.27 2.04
CA VAL A 265 -14.48 5.74 3.42
C VAL A 265 -13.22 6.53 3.72
N GLY A 266 -12.02 5.95 3.55
CA GLY A 266 -10.77 6.59 3.96
C GLY A 266 -10.53 7.94 3.28
N PHE A 267 -10.45 7.95 1.95
CA PHE A 267 -10.19 9.10 1.09
C PHE A 267 -11.47 9.79 0.64
N GLN A 268 -12.29 10.17 1.62
CA GLN A 268 -13.43 11.07 1.39
C GLN A 268 -13.11 12.46 1.92
N LEU A 269 -13.54 13.49 1.19
CA LEU A 269 -13.23 14.89 1.52
C LEU A 269 -13.57 15.24 2.98
N GLY A 270 -12.59 15.79 3.68
CA GLY A 270 -12.67 16.17 5.09
C GLY A 270 -12.43 15.03 6.08
N ASN A 271 -12.16 13.81 5.61
CA ASN A 271 -11.75 12.73 6.50
C ASN A 271 -10.27 12.86 6.88
N THR A 272 -9.94 12.31 8.04
CA THR A 272 -8.57 12.19 8.53
C THR A 272 -8.28 10.74 8.88
N VAL A 273 -7.20 10.20 8.32
CA VAL A 273 -6.75 8.83 8.52
C VAL A 273 -5.27 8.80 8.87
N GLU A 274 -4.88 7.93 9.77
CA GLU A 274 -3.48 7.68 10.11
C GLU A 274 -3.04 6.33 9.53
N MET A 275 -1.85 6.31 8.94
CA MET A 275 -1.20 5.11 8.43
C MET A 275 0.02 4.85 9.31
N ILE A 276 0.07 3.68 9.94
CA ILE A 276 1.07 3.35 10.95
C ILE A 276 1.70 2.01 10.61
N LEU A 277 3.01 2.01 10.37
CA LEU A 277 3.81 0.80 10.23
C LEU A 277 4.41 0.46 11.58
N VAL A 278 4.12 -0.74 12.11
CA VAL A 278 4.59 -1.18 13.43
C VAL A 278 5.47 -2.42 13.30
N ASP A 279 6.49 -2.52 14.15
CA ASP A 279 7.16 -3.78 14.46
C ASP A 279 6.48 -4.38 15.69
N TRP A 280 5.68 -5.43 15.49
CA TRP A 280 4.88 -5.99 16.56
C TRP A 280 5.71 -6.72 17.62
N PRO A 281 6.62 -7.65 17.30
CA PRO A 281 7.51 -8.22 18.32
C PRO A 281 8.38 -7.16 19.03
N GLY A 282 8.79 -6.11 18.31
CA GLY A 282 9.51 -4.98 18.90
C GLY A 282 8.64 -4.03 19.72
N GLN A 283 7.31 -4.13 19.62
CA GLN A 283 6.31 -3.23 20.23
C GLN A 283 6.63 -1.75 19.98
N VAL A 284 6.97 -1.39 18.74
CA VAL A 284 7.30 0.00 18.35
C VAL A 284 6.61 0.40 17.05
N ALA A 285 6.29 1.69 16.92
CA ALA A 285 5.88 2.27 15.63
C ALA A 285 7.12 2.67 14.82
N LEU A 286 7.35 1.96 13.71
CA LEU A 286 8.51 2.19 12.84
C LEU A 286 8.37 3.47 12.01
N ALA A 287 7.16 3.78 11.55
CA ALA A 287 6.84 5.01 10.84
C ALA A 287 5.33 5.28 10.93
N ALA A 288 4.96 6.55 10.98
CA ALA A 288 3.55 6.93 11.07
C ALA A 288 3.32 8.28 10.39
N ILE A 289 2.15 8.42 9.78
CA ILE A 289 1.69 9.66 9.13
C ILE A 289 0.20 9.83 9.37
N ARG A 290 -0.23 11.07 9.59
CA ARG A 290 -1.64 11.47 9.55
C ARG A 290 -1.91 12.16 8.23
N LEU A 291 -2.98 11.75 7.56
CA LEU A 291 -3.43 12.28 6.28
C LEU A 291 -4.77 12.98 6.48
N ARG A 292 -4.85 14.24 6.08
CA ARG A 292 -6.09 15.00 5.95
C ARG A 292 -6.51 14.98 4.49
N VAL A 293 -7.69 14.46 4.23
CA VAL A 293 -8.22 14.33 2.86
C VAL A 293 -8.78 15.68 2.42
N SER A 294 -7.89 16.56 1.96
CA SER A 294 -8.22 17.83 1.33
C SER A 294 -8.47 17.68 -0.18
N PRO A 295 -9.02 18.70 -0.86
CA PRO A 295 -9.14 18.67 -2.32
C PRO A 295 -7.76 18.51 -3.00
N GLY A 296 -6.73 19.13 -2.45
CA GLY A 296 -5.35 19.01 -2.92
C GLY A 296 -4.88 17.55 -2.87
N PHE A 297 -5.03 16.87 -1.73
CA PHE A 297 -4.70 15.46 -1.62
C PHE A 297 -5.47 14.59 -2.62
N LEU A 298 -6.78 14.79 -2.74
CA LEU A 298 -7.61 14.02 -3.68
C LEU A 298 -7.13 14.19 -5.13
N SER A 299 -6.76 15.41 -5.53
CA SER A 299 -6.22 15.66 -6.87
C SER A 299 -4.89 14.93 -7.14
N LEU A 300 -4.14 14.60 -6.10
CA LEU A 300 -2.87 13.86 -6.21
C LEU A 300 -3.07 12.34 -6.35
N VAL A 301 -4.15 11.79 -5.75
CA VAL A 301 -4.38 10.33 -5.66
C VAL A 301 -5.54 9.81 -6.51
N SER A 302 -6.29 10.68 -7.19
CA SER A 302 -7.44 10.33 -8.04
C SER A 302 -7.09 10.33 -9.53
#